data_AF-A0A847AZ60-F1
#
_entry.id   AF-A0A847AZ60-F1
#
_cell.length_a   1.000
_cell.length_b   1.000
_cell.length_c   1.000
_cell.angle_alpha   90.00
_cell.angle_beta   90.00
_cell.angle_gamma   90.00
#
_symmetry.space_group_name_H-M   'P 1'
#
loop_
_entity.id
_entity.type
_entity.pdbx_description
1 polymer ?
#
loop_
_entity_poly.entity_id
_entity_poly.type
_entity_poly.pdbx_seq_one_letter_code
_entity_poly.pdbx_strand_id
1 'polypeptide(L)'
;SYRMMSAYAFATGEENASGGIVVTAPTCGSSGTIPALLKYMAEQYHHSDQEVLEALATAALIGNVIKHNASISGAEAGCQAEIGTACSMAAAAYAELLKLDLNQIESAAEIALEHNLGLTCDPIGGYVQIPCIERNAVAASKAITATLLAKYIAGTHAISFDSVVATMLKTGKDMRKAYRETAKGGLANLYKNLKKSRAKR
;
A
#
# COMPACT_ATOMS: atom_id res chain seq x y z
N SER A 1 14.43 -13.67 -1.99
CA SER A 1 13.77 -13.60 -3.32
C SER A 1 12.41 -12.93 -3.16
N TYR A 2 12.09 -11.91 -3.95
CA TYR A 2 10.80 -11.21 -3.89
C TYR A 2 9.59 -12.13 -4.09
N ARG A 3 9.78 -13.32 -4.68
CA ARG A 3 8.74 -14.34 -4.83
C ARG A 3 8.08 -14.74 -3.52
N MET A 4 8.84 -14.89 -2.43
CA MET A 4 8.28 -15.31 -1.13
C MET A 4 7.42 -14.21 -0.51
N MET A 5 7.90 -12.97 -0.57
CA MET A 5 7.11 -11.81 -0.13
C MET A 5 5.82 -11.66 -0.95
N SER A 6 5.88 -11.84 -2.27
CA SER A 6 4.67 -11.88 -3.09
C SER A 6 3.74 -13.01 -2.69
N ALA A 7 4.26 -14.20 -2.37
CA ALA A 7 3.43 -15.31 -1.89
C ALA A 7 2.72 -14.98 -0.56
N TYR A 8 3.38 -14.29 0.37
CA TYR A 8 2.75 -13.85 1.62
C TYR A 8 1.67 -12.78 1.40
N ALA A 9 1.91 -11.84 0.48
CA ALA A 9 0.91 -10.84 0.10
C ALA A 9 -0.31 -11.50 -0.55
N PHE A 10 -0.10 -12.48 -1.44
CA PHE A 10 -1.17 -13.26 -2.06
C PHE A 10 -1.94 -14.08 -1.03
N ALA A 11 -1.26 -14.78 -0.13
CA ALA A 11 -1.92 -15.55 0.92
C ALA A 11 -2.88 -14.69 1.75
N THR A 12 -2.44 -13.49 2.14
CA THR A 12 -3.30 -12.57 2.91
C THR A 12 -4.45 -12.02 2.05
N GLY A 13 -4.18 -11.67 0.79
CA GLY A 13 -5.19 -11.16 -0.12
C GLY A 13 -6.25 -12.19 -0.51
N GLU A 14 -5.85 -13.45 -0.67
CA GLU A 14 -6.75 -14.58 -0.97
C GLU A 14 -7.59 -14.95 0.25
N GLU A 15 -7.03 -14.90 1.47
CA GLU A 15 -7.78 -15.08 2.71
C GLU A 15 -8.82 -13.96 2.90
N ASN A 16 -8.46 -12.71 2.60
CA ASN A 16 -9.43 -11.61 2.58
C ASN A 16 -10.55 -11.86 1.55
N ALA A 17 -10.19 -12.29 0.35
CA ALA A 17 -11.13 -12.52 -0.74
C ALA A 17 -12.04 -13.73 -0.50
N SER A 18 -11.62 -14.71 0.31
CA SER A 18 -12.40 -15.88 0.69
C SER A 18 -13.36 -15.62 1.87
N GLY A 19 -13.28 -14.45 2.50
CA GLY A 19 -14.08 -14.09 3.67
C GLY A 19 -13.49 -14.64 4.99
N GLY A 20 -12.20 -14.97 5.00
CA GLY A 20 -11.46 -15.37 6.17
C GLY A 20 -11.20 -14.25 7.17
N ILE A 21 -10.40 -14.55 8.19
CA ILE A 21 -10.03 -13.57 9.23
C ILE A 21 -8.82 -12.78 8.76
N VAL A 22 -8.97 -11.45 8.73
CA VAL A 22 -7.89 -10.54 8.30
C VAL A 22 -7.70 -9.38 9.27
N VAL A 23 -6.47 -8.90 9.35
CA VAL A 23 -6.11 -7.70 10.10
C VAL A 23 -5.93 -6.55 9.12
N THR A 24 -6.57 -5.42 9.41
CA THR A 24 -6.50 -4.23 8.54
C THR A 24 -5.12 -3.58 8.57
N ALA A 25 -4.59 -3.18 7.40
CA ALA A 25 -3.29 -2.52 7.31
C ALA A 25 -3.17 -1.53 6.13
N PRO A 26 -3.82 -0.35 6.14
CA PRO A 26 -4.81 0.10 7.11
C PRO A 26 -6.25 -0.31 6.76
N THR A 27 -6.50 -0.94 5.61
CA THR A 27 -7.82 -1.50 5.24
C THR A 27 -7.73 -3.01 4.99
N CYS A 28 -8.88 -3.67 4.80
CA CYS A 28 -8.90 -5.08 4.41
C CYS A 28 -8.27 -5.30 3.03
N GLY A 29 -8.44 -4.35 2.10
CA GLY A 29 -7.90 -4.44 0.74
C GLY A 29 -6.38 -4.25 0.65
N SER A 30 -5.75 -3.68 1.67
CA SER A 30 -4.30 -3.49 1.78
C SER A 30 -3.65 -4.35 2.88
N SER A 31 -4.41 -5.29 3.44
CA SER A 31 -4.01 -6.13 4.59
C SER A 31 -2.74 -6.94 4.35
N GLY A 32 -2.40 -7.27 3.11
CA GLY A 32 -1.26 -8.10 2.76
C GLY A 32 0.09 -7.37 2.69
N THR A 33 0.11 -6.03 2.59
CA THR A 33 1.34 -5.28 2.27
C THR A 33 2.37 -5.33 3.41
N ILE A 34 1.98 -4.92 4.61
CA ILE A 34 2.85 -4.91 5.80
C ILE A 34 3.26 -6.32 6.25
N PRO A 35 2.33 -7.28 6.44
CA PRO A 35 2.72 -8.61 6.93
C PRO A 35 3.59 -9.35 5.91
N ALA A 36 3.39 -9.17 4.61
CA ALA A 36 4.26 -9.79 3.61
C ALA A 36 5.71 -9.36 3.76
N LEU A 37 5.96 -8.05 3.93
CA LEU A 37 7.30 -7.51 4.14
C LEU A 37 7.87 -8.00 5.47
N LEU A 38 7.15 -7.80 6.58
CA LEU A 38 7.68 -8.12 7.91
C LEU A 38 7.90 -9.62 8.12
N LYS A 39 7.01 -10.47 7.61
CA LYS A 39 7.19 -11.93 7.65
C LYS A 39 8.41 -12.36 6.85
N TYR A 40 8.60 -11.79 5.66
CA TYR A 40 9.79 -12.04 4.85
C TYR A 40 11.06 -11.59 5.59
N MET A 41 11.04 -10.41 6.22
CA MET A 41 12.19 -9.91 6.97
C MET A 41 12.51 -10.76 8.20
N ALA A 42 11.50 -11.13 8.99
CA ALA A 42 11.66 -11.98 10.17
C ALA A 42 12.24 -13.36 9.83
N GLU A 43 11.75 -13.99 8.76
CA GLU A 43 12.21 -15.34 8.40
C GLU A 43 13.55 -15.38 7.67
N GLN A 44 13.78 -14.44 6.75
CA GLN A 44 14.97 -14.48 5.89
C GLN A 44 16.17 -13.76 6.51
N TYR A 45 15.93 -12.80 7.40
CA TYR A 45 16.98 -12.00 8.04
C TYR A 45 16.98 -12.15 9.57
N HIS A 46 16.18 -13.07 10.11
CA HIS A 46 16.18 -13.46 11.52
C HIS A 46 15.94 -12.29 12.51
N HIS A 47 15.15 -11.29 12.11
CA HIS A 47 14.71 -10.26 13.05
C HIS A 47 13.87 -10.88 14.17
N SER A 48 14.13 -10.44 15.39
CA SER A 48 13.40 -10.83 16.60
C SER A 48 11.97 -10.28 16.61
N ASP A 49 11.09 -10.92 17.38
CA ASP A 49 9.71 -10.44 17.58
C ASP A 49 9.68 -9.00 18.11
N GLN A 50 10.65 -8.63 18.95
CA GLN A 50 10.77 -7.27 19.48
C GLN A 50 11.07 -6.25 18.37
N GLU A 51 11.99 -6.54 17.45
CA GLU A 51 12.27 -5.67 16.30
C GLU A 51 11.06 -5.56 15.38
N VAL A 52 10.32 -6.65 15.18
CA VAL A 52 9.08 -6.64 14.38
C VAL A 52 8.01 -5.77 15.06
N LEU A 53 7.88 -5.82 16.40
CA LEU A 53 6.96 -4.98 17.16
C LEU A 53 7.32 -3.49 17.06
N GLU A 54 8.60 -3.14 17.15
CA GLU A 54 9.09 -1.77 16.94
C GLU A 54 8.78 -1.28 15.53
N ALA A 55 9.04 -2.10 14.51
CA ALA A 55 8.73 -1.80 13.12
C ALA A 55 7.23 -1.59 12.89
N LEU A 56 6.37 -2.40 13.53
CA LEU A 56 4.91 -2.22 13.51
C LEU A 56 4.48 -0.92 14.18
N ALA A 57 5.11 -0.52 15.28
CA ALA A 57 4.83 0.76 15.94
C ALA A 57 5.17 1.95 15.03
N THR A 58 6.32 1.90 14.34
CA THR A 58 6.71 2.91 13.35
C THR A 58 5.74 2.96 12.17
N ALA A 59 5.33 1.81 11.61
CA ALA A 59 4.27 1.74 10.60
C ALA A 59 2.97 2.38 11.09
N ALA A 60 2.53 2.08 12.31
CA ALA A 60 1.30 2.60 12.88
C ALA A 60 1.33 4.13 13.03
N LEU A 61 2.48 4.71 13.40
CA LEU A 61 2.66 6.15 13.48
C LEU A 61 2.45 6.83 12.11
N ILE A 62 3.10 6.32 11.07
CA ILE A 62 2.95 6.82 9.69
C ILE A 62 1.50 6.70 9.22
N GLY A 63 0.85 5.57 9.46
CA GLY A 63 -0.56 5.36 9.13
C GLY A 63 -1.49 6.34 9.85
N ASN A 64 -1.22 6.65 11.12
CA ASN A 64 -1.98 7.62 11.90
C ASN A 64 -1.81 9.05 11.38
N VAL A 65 -0.60 9.46 11.00
CA VAL A 65 -0.36 10.78 10.40
C VAL A 65 -1.13 10.91 9.08
N ILE A 66 -1.05 9.91 8.20
CA ILE A 66 -1.80 9.92 6.93
C ILE A 66 -3.31 9.98 7.19
N LYS A 67 -3.81 9.19 8.15
CA LYS A 67 -5.24 9.20 8.48
C LYS A 67 -5.70 10.54 9.07
N HIS A 68 -4.90 11.15 9.93
CA HIS A 68 -5.23 12.41 10.59
C HIS A 68 -5.24 13.58 9.60
N ASN A 69 -4.24 13.66 8.73
CA ASN A 69 -4.05 14.79 7.81
C ASN A 69 -4.72 14.61 6.45
N ALA A 70 -5.10 13.39 6.09
CA ALA A 70 -5.72 13.07 4.80
C ALA A 70 -6.85 12.04 4.94
N SER A 71 -6.72 10.87 4.33
CA SER A 71 -7.70 9.79 4.36
C SER A 71 -7.00 8.46 4.13
N ILE A 72 -7.59 7.39 4.67
CA ILE A 72 -7.19 6.01 4.38
C ILE A 72 -8.29 5.25 3.62
N SER A 73 -9.32 5.94 3.14
CA SER A 73 -10.49 5.33 2.49
C SER A 73 -10.36 5.34 0.97
N GLY A 74 -10.49 4.17 0.36
CA GLY A 74 -10.55 4.00 -1.10
C GLY A 74 -11.71 4.78 -1.74
N ALA A 75 -12.85 4.82 -1.06
CA ALA A 75 -14.03 5.56 -1.48
C ALA A 75 -13.85 7.09 -1.44
N GLU A 76 -13.00 7.61 -0.55
CA GLU A 76 -12.78 9.06 -0.44
C GLU A 76 -11.68 9.54 -1.39
N ALA A 77 -10.55 8.84 -1.40
CA ALA A 77 -9.31 9.30 -2.03
C ALA A 77 -8.67 8.28 -2.99
N GLY A 78 -9.34 7.19 -3.34
CA GLY A 78 -8.81 6.16 -4.22
C GLY A 78 -7.83 5.21 -3.52
N CYS A 79 -7.29 4.25 -4.26
CA CYS A 79 -6.47 3.18 -3.70
C CYS A 79 -5.08 3.68 -3.25
N GLN A 80 -4.68 4.89 -3.63
CA GLN A 80 -3.56 5.60 -3.00
C GLN A 80 -3.73 5.74 -1.48
N ALA A 81 -4.96 5.90 -0.99
CA ALA A 81 -5.25 6.02 0.43
C ALA A 81 -5.21 4.66 1.17
N GLU A 82 -5.32 3.55 0.45
CA GLU A 82 -5.30 2.21 1.03
C GLU A 82 -3.92 1.56 0.82
N ILE A 83 -3.63 1.20 -0.44
CA ILE A 83 -2.38 0.55 -0.84
C ILE A 83 -1.21 1.53 -0.76
N GLY A 84 -1.40 2.81 -1.12
CA GLY A 84 -0.33 3.81 -0.99
C GLY A 84 0.05 4.07 0.47
N THR A 85 -0.94 4.22 1.34
CA THR A 85 -0.72 4.28 2.80
C THR A 85 -0.03 3.01 3.32
N ALA A 86 -0.50 1.82 2.95
CA ALA A 86 0.12 0.57 3.38
C ALA A 86 1.56 0.44 2.88
N CYS A 87 1.86 0.89 1.66
CA CYS A 87 3.20 0.95 1.09
C CYS A 87 4.11 1.89 1.90
N SER A 88 3.59 3.06 2.27
CA SER A 88 4.29 4.06 3.07
C SER A 88 4.59 3.55 4.48
N MET A 89 3.59 2.95 5.15
CA MET A 89 3.73 2.29 6.44
C MET A 89 4.78 1.16 6.39
N ALA A 90 4.72 0.32 5.35
CA ALA A 90 5.68 -0.78 5.18
C ALA A 90 7.11 -0.29 4.94
N ALA A 91 7.28 0.82 4.22
CA ALA A 91 8.60 1.42 3.99
C ALA A 91 9.20 1.95 5.29
N ALA A 92 8.40 2.65 6.11
CA ALA A 92 8.84 3.13 7.41
C ALA A 92 9.19 1.99 8.38
N ALA A 93 8.38 0.93 8.40
CA ALA A 93 8.67 -0.28 9.19
C ALA A 93 9.98 -0.95 8.74
N TYR A 94 10.22 -1.03 7.43
CA TYR A 94 11.47 -1.58 6.92
C TYR A 94 12.67 -0.69 7.25
N ALA A 95 12.52 0.62 7.16
CA ALA A 95 13.55 1.59 7.56
C ALA A 95 13.90 1.46 9.05
N GLU A 96 12.91 1.23 9.92
CA GLU A 96 13.09 0.93 11.34
C GLU A 96 13.89 -0.38 11.56
N LEU A 97 13.56 -1.45 10.84
CA LEU A 97 14.32 -2.71 10.89
C LEU A 97 15.78 -2.54 10.45
N LEU A 98 16.04 -1.61 9.54
CA LEU A 98 17.39 -1.25 9.09
C LEU A 98 18.09 -0.26 10.03
N LYS A 99 17.42 0.19 11.10
CA LYS A 99 17.91 1.16 12.09
C LYS A 99 18.41 2.45 11.44
N LEU A 100 17.66 2.91 10.44
CA LEU A 100 17.90 4.20 9.78
C LEU A 100 17.52 5.37 10.71
N ASP A 101 18.05 6.55 10.43
CA ASP A 101 17.68 7.75 11.20
C ASP A 101 16.26 8.24 10.85
N LEU A 102 15.73 9.16 11.67
CA LEU A 102 14.36 9.68 11.49
C LEU A 102 14.13 10.34 10.13
N ASN A 103 15.11 11.07 9.60
CA ASN A 103 15.00 11.73 8.30
C ASN A 103 14.92 10.69 7.17
N GLN A 104 15.65 9.60 7.31
CA GLN A 104 15.61 8.47 6.38
C GLN A 104 14.30 7.68 6.46
N ILE A 105 13.77 7.45 7.67
CA ILE A 105 12.47 6.80 7.87
C ILE A 105 11.35 7.63 7.24
N GLU A 106 11.33 8.94 7.50
CA GLU A 106 10.37 9.86 6.90
C GLU A 106 10.49 9.87 5.37
N SER A 107 11.72 9.98 4.84
CA SER A 107 11.97 9.95 3.40
C SER A 107 11.55 8.62 2.74
N ALA A 108 11.72 7.49 3.43
CA ALA A 108 11.26 6.19 2.93
C ALA A 108 9.71 6.14 2.82
N ALA A 109 9.03 6.65 3.84
CA ALA A 109 7.57 6.74 3.86
C ALA A 109 7.04 7.68 2.77
N GLU A 110 7.73 8.80 2.55
CA GLU A 110 7.46 9.81 1.54
C GLU A 110 7.56 9.25 0.12
N ILE A 111 8.72 8.73 -0.28
CA ILE A 111 8.96 8.11 -1.60
C ILE A 111 7.93 7.00 -1.87
N ALA A 112 7.64 6.16 -0.86
CA ALA A 112 6.69 5.07 -1.00
C ALA A 112 5.26 5.57 -1.25
N LEU A 113 4.83 6.64 -0.59
CA LEU A 113 3.51 7.25 -0.83
C LEU A 113 3.48 7.98 -2.18
N GLU A 114 4.54 8.71 -2.51
CA GLU A 114 4.71 9.45 -3.76
C GLU A 114 4.48 8.53 -4.97
N HIS A 115 5.11 7.36 -4.97
CA HIS A 115 4.98 6.33 -6.01
C HIS A 115 3.62 5.63 -6.07
N ASN A 116 2.65 6.07 -5.29
CA ASN A 116 1.26 5.63 -5.34
C ASN A 116 0.26 6.78 -5.56
N LEU A 117 0.71 8.03 -5.66
CA LEU A 117 -0.18 9.17 -5.95
C LEU A 117 -0.96 8.97 -7.27
N GLY A 118 -2.25 9.27 -7.23
CA GLY A 118 -3.18 9.11 -8.36
C GLY A 118 -3.72 7.69 -8.54
N LEU A 119 -3.33 6.72 -7.70
CA LEU A 119 -3.80 5.34 -7.83
C LEU A 119 -5.30 5.25 -7.55
N THR A 120 -6.08 4.93 -8.59
CA THR A 120 -7.55 4.82 -8.52
C THR A 120 -7.99 3.52 -7.83
N CYS A 121 -9.20 3.52 -7.27
CA CYS A 121 -9.86 2.33 -6.74
C CYS A 121 -11.04 1.97 -7.66
N ASP A 122 -10.88 1.01 -8.56
CA ASP A 122 -11.97 0.56 -9.44
C ASP A 122 -11.82 -0.95 -9.71
N PRO A 123 -12.03 -1.79 -8.69
CA PRO A 123 -11.79 -3.22 -8.80
C PRO A 123 -12.81 -3.92 -9.70
N ILE A 124 -12.37 -5.01 -10.33
CA ILE A 124 -13.22 -5.82 -11.21
C ILE A 124 -14.43 -6.35 -10.44
N GLY A 125 -15.62 -5.99 -10.92
CA GLY A 125 -16.88 -6.45 -10.33
C GLY A 125 -17.17 -5.89 -8.93
N GLY A 126 -16.33 -4.99 -8.41
CA GLY A 126 -16.44 -4.51 -7.02
C GLY A 126 -15.79 -5.43 -5.99
N TYR A 127 -15.08 -6.48 -6.42
CA TYR A 127 -14.47 -7.45 -5.52
C TYR A 127 -13.05 -7.07 -5.14
N VAL A 128 -12.67 -7.33 -3.89
CA VAL A 128 -11.31 -7.13 -3.38
C VAL A 128 -10.39 -8.29 -3.83
N GLN A 129 -10.30 -8.46 -5.16
CA GLN A 129 -9.51 -9.50 -5.82
C GLN A 129 -8.57 -8.86 -6.84
N ILE A 130 -9.14 -8.39 -7.96
CA ILE A 130 -8.37 -7.77 -9.04
C ILE A 130 -8.68 -6.27 -9.09
N PRO A 131 -7.69 -5.37 -9.03
CA PRO A 131 -6.24 -5.62 -8.92
C PRO A 131 -5.68 -5.62 -7.48
N CYS A 132 -6.54 -5.81 -6.49
CA CYS A 132 -6.22 -5.61 -5.07
C CYS A 132 -5.12 -6.55 -4.57
N ILE A 133 -5.15 -7.83 -4.95
CA ILE A 133 -4.20 -8.84 -4.47
C ILE A 133 -2.81 -8.54 -5.01
N GLU A 134 -2.64 -8.35 -6.32
CA GLU A 134 -1.32 -8.05 -6.88
C GLU A 134 -0.78 -6.67 -6.45
N ARG A 135 -1.67 -5.71 -6.15
CA ARG A 135 -1.27 -4.41 -5.61
C ARG A 135 -0.57 -4.52 -4.26
N ASN A 136 -0.96 -5.45 -3.39
CA ASN A 136 -0.27 -5.69 -2.12
C ASN A 136 1.17 -6.19 -2.34
N ALA A 137 1.35 -7.15 -3.25
CA ALA A 137 2.68 -7.70 -3.57
C ALA A 137 3.61 -6.64 -4.19
N VAL A 138 3.06 -5.81 -5.10
CA VAL A 138 3.81 -4.70 -5.71
C VAL A 138 4.13 -3.63 -4.67
N ALA A 139 3.20 -3.28 -3.78
CA ALA A 139 3.42 -2.30 -2.72
C ALA A 139 4.51 -2.74 -1.74
N ALA A 140 4.52 -4.00 -1.32
CA ALA A 140 5.59 -4.53 -0.47
C ALA A 140 6.98 -4.42 -1.14
N SER A 141 7.05 -4.65 -2.46
CA SER A 141 8.30 -4.51 -3.23
C SER A 141 8.73 -3.05 -3.41
N LYS A 142 7.76 -2.15 -3.63
CA LYS A 142 7.99 -0.70 -3.67
C LYS A 142 8.50 -0.19 -2.33
N ALA A 143 7.95 -0.65 -1.21
CA ALA A 143 8.37 -0.24 0.13
C ALA A 143 9.87 -0.53 0.39
N ILE A 144 10.34 -1.72 0.00
CA ILE A 144 11.77 -2.06 0.06
C ILE A 144 12.60 -1.10 -0.80
N THR A 145 12.18 -0.90 -2.05
CA THR A 145 12.89 -0.04 -3.00
C THR A 145 12.95 1.41 -2.52
N ALA A 146 11.84 1.96 -2.02
CA ALA A 146 11.74 3.30 -1.47
C ALA A 146 12.68 3.48 -0.26
N THR A 147 12.72 2.50 0.65
CA THR A 147 13.62 2.52 1.81
C THR A 147 15.09 2.51 1.40
N LEU A 148 15.44 1.65 0.43
CA LEU A 148 16.81 1.58 -0.06
C LEU A 148 17.20 2.90 -0.75
N LEU A 149 16.31 3.51 -1.54
CA LEU A 149 16.54 4.83 -2.13
C LEU A 149 16.74 5.89 -1.05
N ALA A 150 15.82 5.99 -0.08
CA ALA A 150 15.90 6.95 1.03
C ALA A 150 17.22 6.86 1.80
N LYS A 151 17.74 5.64 2.00
CA LYS A 151 19.06 5.41 2.62
C LYS A 151 20.19 6.10 1.86
N TYR A 152 20.16 6.11 0.52
CA TYR A 152 21.22 6.68 -0.32
C TYR A 152 21.03 8.16 -0.65
N ILE A 153 19.78 8.64 -0.67
CA ILE A 153 19.46 10.04 -1.03
C ILE A 153 19.08 10.89 0.19
N ALA A 154 19.37 10.40 1.39
CA ALA A 154 19.11 11.10 2.65
C ALA A 154 19.71 12.52 2.61
N GLY A 155 18.90 13.53 2.92
CA GLY A 155 19.31 14.93 2.93
C GLY A 155 19.30 15.65 1.57
N THR A 156 18.96 14.97 0.47
CA THR A 156 18.82 15.59 -0.86
C THR A 156 17.37 15.62 -1.38
N HIS A 157 16.42 15.03 -0.63
CA HIS A 157 15.01 15.04 -1.01
C HIS A 157 14.43 16.46 -0.94
N ALA A 158 13.70 16.85 -1.99
CA ALA A 158 13.10 18.19 -2.10
C ALA A 158 11.67 18.27 -1.54
N ILE A 159 11.03 17.12 -1.32
CA ILE A 159 9.62 17.01 -0.95
C ILE A 159 9.53 16.45 0.47
N SER A 160 8.71 17.08 1.31
CA SER A 160 8.43 16.60 2.68
C SER A 160 7.29 15.57 2.69
N PHE A 161 7.27 14.71 3.72
CA PHE A 161 6.18 13.73 3.89
C PHE A 161 4.80 14.40 3.96
N ASP A 162 4.69 15.52 4.69
CA ASP A 162 3.46 16.32 4.76
C ASP A 162 2.98 16.80 3.39
N SER A 163 3.90 17.19 2.51
CA SER A 163 3.57 17.65 1.16
C SER A 163 2.97 16.52 0.32
N VAL A 164 3.51 15.31 0.43
CA VAL A 164 2.97 14.14 -0.27
C VAL A 164 1.60 13.73 0.30
N VAL A 165 1.43 13.76 1.63
CA VAL A 165 0.14 13.48 2.30
C VAL A 165 -0.94 14.48 1.85
N ALA A 166 -0.62 15.77 1.84
CA ALA A 166 -1.52 16.81 1.36
C ALA A 166 -1.85 16.64 -0.14
N THR A 167 -0.84 16.27 -0.93
CA THR A 167 -1.01 15.98 -2.36
C THR A 167 -1.93 14.78 -2.59
N MET A 168 -1.80 13.72 -1.78
CA MET A 168 -2.70 12.56 -1.82
C MET A 168 -4.14 13.00 -1.58
N LEU A 169 -4.40 13.78 -0.52
CA LEU A 169 -5.75 14.28 -0.23
C LEU A 169 -6.33 15.11 -1.38
N LYS A 170 -5.54 16.04 -1.91
CA LYS A 170 -5.97 16.91 -3.03
C LYS A 170 -6.28 16.08 -4.27
N THR A 171 -5.37 15.19 -4.66
CA THR A 171 -5.56 14.26 -5.78
C THR A 171 -6.81 13.39 -5.60
N GLY A 172 -7.07 12.93 -4.37
CA GLY A 172 -8.28 12.17 -4.03
C GLY A 172 -9.57 12.98 -4.20
N LYS A 173 -9.57 14.24 -3.77
CA LYS A 173 -10.72 15.16 -3.95
C LYS A 173 -11.00 15.45 -5.43
N ASP A 174 -9.93 15.62 -6.21
CA ASP A 174 -10.00 15.87 -7.65
C ASP A 174 -10.36 14.60 -8.45
N MET A 175 -10.22 13.42 -7.84
CA MET A 175 -10.57 12.15 -8.46
C MET A 175 -12.07 12.06 -8.75
N ARG A 176 -12.42 11.84 -10.03
CA ARG A 176 -13.81 11.63 -10.44
C ARG A 176 -14.42 10.47 -9.65
N LYS A 177 -15.65 10.65 -9.16
CA LYS A 177 -16.36 9.66 -8.33
C LYS A 177 -16.37 8.24 -8.93
N ALA A 178 -16.44 8.11 -10.26
CA ALA A 178 -16.42 6.81 -10.92
C ALA A 178 -15.12 6.01 -10.72
N TYR A 179 -14.03 6.64 -10.31
CA TYR A 179 -12.73 6.00 -10.06
C TYR A 179 -12.43 5.79 -8.55
N ARG A 180 -13.43 6.00 -7.69
CA ARG A 180 -13.37 5.86 -6.23
C ARG A 180 -14.31 4.76 -5.73
N GLU A 181 -13.85 3.52 -5.79
CA GLU A 181 -14.47 2.32 -5.21
C GLU A 181 -15.93 2.08 -5.65
N THR A 182 -16.27 2.46 -6.89
CA THR A 182 -17.64 2.30 -7.41
C THR A 182 -17.82 1.10 -8.33
N ALA A 183 -16.74 0.52 -8.87
CA ALA A 183 -16.76 -0.52 -9.92
C ALA A 183 -17.57 -0.15 -11.18
N LYS A 184 -17.74 1.16 -11.41
CA LYS A 184 -18.48 1.75 -12.55
C LYS A 184 -17.55 2.43 -13.56
N GLY A 185 -16.27 2.62 -13.21
CA GLY A 185 -15.28 3.32 -14.03
C GLY A 185 -14.31 2.37 -14.71
N GLY A 186 -13.13 2.92 -15.02
CA GLY A 186 -11.87 2.24 -15.36
C GLY A 186 -11.93 0.81 -15.89
N LEU A 187 -11.14 -0.06 -15.25
CA LEU A 187 -10.94 -1.44 -15.66
C LEU A 187 -12.21 -2.27 -15.41
N ALA A 188 -12.98 -1.94 -14.37
CA ALA A 188 -14.19 -2.66 -14.02
C ALA A 188 -15.25 -2.58 -15.13
N ASN A 189 -15.45 -1.42 -15.73
CA ASN A 189 -16.40 -1.22 -16.83
C ASN A 189 -15.93 -1.88 -18.13
N LEU A 190 -14.65 -1.73 -18.48
CA LEU A 190 -14.08 -2.35 -19.68
C LEU A 190 -14.19 -3.89 -19.63
N TYR A 191 -13.90 -4.50 -18.49
CA TYR A 191 -13.99 -5.95 -18.31
C TYR A 191 -15.43 -6.48 -18.44
N LYS A 192 -16.43 -5.74 -17.92
CA LYS A 192 -17.86 -6.09 -18.10
C LYS A 192 -18.22 -6.17 -19.58
N ASN A 193 -17.71 -5.27 -20.41
CA ASN A 193 -17.98 -5.27 -21.85
C ASN A 193 -17.29 -6.44 -22.56
N LEU A 194 -16.07 -6.79 -22.16
CA LEU A 194 -15.36 -7.98 -22.69
C LEU A 194 -16.08 -9.29 -22.38
N LYS A 195 -16.64 -9.45 -21.17
CA LYS A 195 -17.46 -10.64 -20.86
C LYS A 195 -18.69 -10.72 -21.75
N LYS A 196 -19.38 -9.59 -21.98
CA LYS A 196 -20.56 -9.54 -22.88
C LYS A 196 -20.21 -9.89 -24.33
N SER A 197 -19.06 -9.46 -24.85
CA SER A 197 -18.65 -9.79 -26.22
C SER A 197 -18.26 -11.26 -26.37
N ARG A 198 -17.64 -11.86 -25.34
CA ARG A 198 -17.27 -13.29 -25.33
C ARG A 198 -18.50 -14.20 -25.21
N ALA A 199 -19.50 -13.81 -24.42
CA ALA A 199 -20.74 -14.59 -24.27
C ALA A 199 -21.65 -14.56 -25.52
N LYS A 200 -21.36 -13.71 -26.51
CA LYS A 200 -22.07 -13.63 -27.80
C LYS A 200 -21.40 -14.40 -28.93
N ARG A 201 -20.22 -14.98 -28.69
CA ARG A 201 -19.52 -15.88 -29.61
C ARG A 201 -19.74 -17.31 -29.16
#